data_AF-A0A7V8ZEZ6-F1
#
_entry.id   AF-A0A7V8ZEZ6-F1
#
_cell.length_a   1.000
_cell.length_b   1.000
_cell.length_c   1.000
_cell.angle_alpha   90.00
_cell.angle_beta   90.00
_cell.angle_gamma   90.00
#
_symmetry.space_group_name_H-M   'P 1'
#
loop_
_entity.id
_entity.type
_entity.pdbx_description
1 polymer ?
#
loop_
_entity_poly.entity_id
_entity_poly.type
_entity_poly.pdbx_seq_one_letter_code
_entity_poly.pdbx_strand_id
1 'polypeptide(L)' 'LLGLIAGAPAVLGAFIGASAFNTSQAAFLFGLGAGAIAQVIVQILPSLRDRAGRVLHPLAVGGLLAGIAVMYVTGLLISA' A
#
# COMPACT_ATOMS: atom_id res chain seq x y z
N LEU A 1 2.70 16.74 -14.79
CA LEU A 1 1.25 16.48 -14.61
C LEU A 1 0.97 15.17 -13.86
N LEU A 2 1.56 14.03 -14.24
CA LEU A 2 1.36 12.75 -13.53
C LEU A 2 1.70 12.82 -12.02
N GLY A 3 2.77 13.52 -11.65
CA GLY A 3 3.13 13.75 -10.25
C GLY A 3 2.13 14.63 -9.49
N LEU A 4 1.36 15.49 -10.16
CA LEU A 4 0.29 16.27 -9.52
C LEU A 4 -0.93 15.38 -9.28
N ILE A 5 -1.31 14.56 -10.27
CA ILE A 5 -2.49 13.67 -10.17
C ILE A 5 -2.26 12.56 -9.14
N ALA A 6 -1.06 11.96 -9.11
CA ALA A 6 -0.73 10.91 -8.14
C ALA A 6 -0.25 11.48 -6.80
N GLY A 7 0.49 12.59 -6.80
CA GLY A 7 1.15 13.13 -5.61
C GLY A 7 0.30 14.09 -4.79
N ALA A 8 -0.56 14.91 -5.40
CA ALA A 8 -1.43 15.83 -4.65
C ALA A 8 -2.32 15.12 -3.61
N PRO A 9 -3.05 14.03 -3.94
CA PRO A 9 -3.82 13.31 -2.94
C PRO A 9 -2.95 12.68 -1.85
N ALA A 10 -1.72 12.25 -2.17
CA ALA A 10 -0.79 11.69 -1.18
C ALA A 10 -0.31 12.75 -0.19
N VAL A 11 0.02 13.96 -0.65
CA VAL A 11 0.41 15.09 0.21
C VAL A 11 -0.74 15.49 1.14
N LEU A 12 -1.97 15.57 0.61
CA LEU A 12 -3.16 15.84 1.42
C LEU A 12 -3.38 14.76 2.48
N GLY A 13 -3.26 13.48 2.11
CA GLY A 13 -3.36 12.38 3.05
C GLY A 13 -2.30 12.43 4.16
N ALA A 14 -1.05 12.76 3.81
CA ALA A 14 0.03 12.91 4.78
C ALA A 14 -0.20 14.08 5.74
N PHE A 15 -0.69 15.22 5.24
CA PHE A 15 -1.03 16.37 6.08
C PHE A 15 -2.17 16.04 7.07
N ILE A 16 -3.22 15.36 6.59
CA ILE A 16 -4.31 14.89 7.45
C ILE A 16 -3.79 13.90 8.49
N GLY A 17 -2.98 12.92 8.09
CA GLY A 17 -2.38 11.94 9.00
C GLY A 17 -1.48 12.56 10.06
N ALA A 18 -0.72 13.60 9.70
CA ALA A 18 0.14 14.34 10.64
C ALA A 18 -0.65 15.11 11.71
N SER A 19 -1.93 15.42 11.46
CA SER A 19 -2.83 16.07 12.43
C SER A 19 -3.46 15.12 13.45
N ALA A 20 -3.13 13.82 13.42
CA ALA A 20 -3.67 12.81 14.32
C ALA A 20 -3.02 12.87 15.72
N PHE A 21 -3.52 13.75 16.58
CA PHE A 21 -2.91 14.03 17.89
C PHE A 21 -3.36 13.10 19.03
N ASN A 22 -4.40 12.30 18.83
CA ASN A 22 -4.86 11.33 19.83
C ASN A 22 -5.01 9.91 19.24
N THR A 23 -4.92 8.90 20.12
CA THR A 23 -4.88 7.49 19.73
C THR A 23 -6.14 7.05 18.97
N SER A 24 -7.31 7.57 19.33
CA SER A 24 -8.58 7.23 18.69
C SER A 24 -8.62 7.72 17.23
N GLN A 25 -8.21 8.97 16.98
CA GLN A 25 -8.12 9.55 15.64
C GLN A 25 -7.06 8.83 14.80
N ALA A 26 -5.90 8.52 15.38
CA ALA A 26 -4.85 7.78 14.68
C ALA A 26 -5.37 6.39 14.24
N ALA A 27 -6.00 5.64 15.16
CA ALA A 27 -6.57 4.33 14.84
C ALA A 27 -7.65 4.41 13.74
N PHE A 28 -8.52 5.42 13.80
CA PHE A 28 -9.52 5.67 12.76
C PHE A 28 -8.88 5.92 11.39
N LEU A 29 -7.88 6.80 11.31
CA LEU A 29 -7.19 7.11 10.05
C LEU A 29 -6.36 5.94 9.52
N PHE A 30 -5.72 5.15 10.40
CA PHE A 30 -5.06 3.90 9.99
C PHE A 30 -6.05 2.90 9.43
N GLY A 31 -7.21 2.74 10.06
CA GLY A 31 -8.29 1.88 9.56
C GLY A 31 -8.80 2.33 8.19
N LEU A 32 -9.01 3.64 8.03
CA LEU A 32 -9.42 4.24 6.76
C LEU A 32 -8.37 4.01 5.66
N GLY A 33 -7.09 4.24 5.95
CA GLY A 33 -5.99 4.03 5.03
C GLY A 33 -5.82 2.56 4.63
N ALA A 34 -5.90 1.65 5.60
CA ALA A 34 -5.86 0.21 5.35
C ALA A 34 -7.02 -0.25 4.46
N GLY A 35 -8.24 0.26 4.70
CA GLY A 35 -9.41 0.00 3.86
C GLY A 35 -9.24 0.49 2.43
N ALA A 36 -8.68 1.69 2.24
CA ALA A 36 -8.39 2.23 0.91
C ALA A 36 -7.36 1.37 0.15
N ILE A 37 -6.30 0.92 0.81
CA ILE A 37 -5.31 0.00 0.20
C ILE A 37 -5.98 -1.33 -0.17
N ALA A 38 -6.81 -1.89 0.71
CA ALA A 38 -7.53 -3.13 0.44
C ALA A 38 -8.44 -3.00 -0.81
N GLN A 39 -9.12 -1.87 -0.97
CA GLN A 39 -9.91 -1.59 -2.18
C GLN A 39 -9.03 -1.62 -3.45
N VAL A 40 -7.87 -0.96 -3.42
CA VAL A 40 -6.93 -0.94 -4.55
C VAL A 40 -6.42 -2.35 -4.86
N ILE A 41 -6.11 -3.16 -3.84
CA ILE A 41 -5.71 -4.56 -4.02
C ILE A 41 -6.80 -5.35 -4.74
N VAL A 42 -8.06 -5.23 -4.31
CA VAL A 42 -9.20 -5.90 -4.96
C VAL A 42 -9.35 -5.46 -6.42
N GLN A 43 -9.10 -4.17 -6.70
CA GLN A 43 -9.18 -3.63 -8.06
C GLN A 43 -8.04 -4.13 -8.97
N ILE A 44 -6.84 -4.33 -8.43
CA ILE A 44 -5.67 -4.81 -9.17
C ILE A 44 -5.68 -6.34 -9.32
N LEU A 45 -6.28 -7.07 -8.37
CA LEU A 45 -6.25 -8.54 -8.32
C LEU A 45 -6.62 -9.25 -9.64
N PRO A 46 -7.61 -8.80 -10.43
CA PRO A 46 -7.92 -9.41 -11.72
C PRO A 46 -6.81 -9.25 -12.76
N SER A 47 -6.04 -8.17 -12.71
CA SER A 47 -4.92 -7.91 -13.63
C SER A 47 -3.70 -8.81 -13.37
N LEU A 48 -3.62 -9.41 -12.18
CA LEU A 48 -2.55 -10.33 -11.77
C LEU A 48 -2.84 -11.78 -12.15
N ARG A 49 -4.01 -12.08 -12.73
CA ARG A 49 -4.38 -13.45 -13.12
C ARG A 49 -3.52 -13.92 -14.28
N ASP A 50 -3.00 -15.14 -14.17
CA ASP A 50 -2.33 -15.81 -15.28
C ASP A 50 -3.33 -16.25 -16.37
N ARG A 51 -2.81 -16.86 -17.44
CA ARG A 51 -3.64 -17.40 -18.54
C ARG A 51 -4.63 -18.47 -18.09
N ALA A 52 -4.41 -19.10 -16.94
CA ALA A 52 -5.31 -20.09 -16.33
C ALA A 52 -6.26 -19.47 -15.30
N GLY A 53 -6.28 -18.14 -15.16
CA GLY A 53 -7.13 -17.40 -14.22
C GLY A 53 -6.64 -17.45 -12.77
N ARG A 54 -5.45 -17.99 -12.50
CA ARG A 54 -4.90 -18.14 -11.14
C ARG A 54 -4.21 -16.86 -10.72
N VAL A 55 -4.56 -16.39 -9.52
CA VAL A 55 -3.91 -15.24 -8.87
C VAL A 55 -2.65 -15.63 -8.09
N LEU A 56 -2.54 -16.90 -7.69
CA LEU A 56 -1.44 -17.46 -6.91
C LEU A 56 -0.56 -18.36 -7.78
N HIS A 57 0.08 -17.78 -8.79
CA HIS A 57 1.08 -18.48 -9.59
C HIS A 57 2.50 -18.16 -9.08
N PRO A 58 3.52 -18.99 -9.38
CA PRO A 58 4.85 -18.86 -8.79
C PRO A 58 5.49 -17.47 -8.93
N LEU A 59 5.33 -16.83 -10.10
CA LEU A 59 5.85 -15.48 -10.33
C LEU A 59 5.12 -14.40 -9.49
N ALA A 60 3.79 -14.49 -9.32
CA ALA A 60 3.04 -13.55 -8.49
C ALA A 60 3.43 -13.67 -7.01
N VAL A 61 3.57 -14.91 -6.53
CA VAL A 61 4.04 -15.19 -5.16
C VAL A 61 5.48 -14.71 -4.99
N GLY A 62 6.35 -14.97 -5.97
CA GLY A 62 7.73 -14.47 -5.98
C GLY A 62 7.80 -12.95 -5.92
N GLY A 63 6.95 -12.25 -6.71
CA GLY A 63 6.85 -10.79 -6.67
C GLY A 63 6.35 -10.26 -5.32
N LEU A 64 5.34 -10.91 -4.72
CA LEU A 64 4.83 -10.56 -3.39
C LEU A 64 5.93 -10.69 -2.33
N LEU A 65 6.62 -11.84 -2.30
CA LEU A 65 7.71 -12.10 -1.34
C LEU A 65 8.86 -11.12 -1.54
N ALA A 66 9.24 -10.84 -2.79
CA ALA A 66 10.28 -9.86 -3.10
C ALA A 66 9.88 -8.45 -2.63
N GLY A 67 8.63 -8.03 -2.84
CA GLY A 67 8.12 -6.75 -2.36
C GLY A 67 8.18 -6.64 -0.83
N ILE A 68 7.73 -7.68 -0.11
CA ILE A 68 7.81 -7.73 1.35
C ILE A 68 9.28 -7.67 1.82
N ALA A 69 10.17 -8.42 1.17
CA ALA A 69 11.60 -8.42 1.50
C ALA A 69 12.21 -7.03 1.32
N VAL A 70 11.93 -6.34 0.20
CA VAL A 70 12.41 -4.97 -0.06
C VAL A 70 11.88 -4.01 1.01
N MET A 71 10.58 -4.04 1.31
CA MET A 71 9.99 -3.20 2.36
C MET A 71 10.67 -3.42 3.72
N TYR A 72 10.89 -4.68 4.10
CA TYR A 72 11.54 -5.02 5.37
C TYR A 72 12.98 -4.53 5.42
N VAL A 73 13.76 -4.78 4.36
CA VAL A 73 15.15 -4.31 4.25
C VAL A 73 15.22 -2.79 4.33
N THR A 74 14.34 -2.07 3.64
CA THR A 74 14.30 -0.60 3.73
C THR A 74 13.98 -0.13 5.15
N GLY A 75 13.07 -0.81 5.86
CA GLY A 75 12.77 -0.51 7.26
C GLY A 75 13.98 -0.70 8.18
N LEU A 76 14.74 -1.78 7.99
CA LEU A 76 15.98 -2.02 8.72
C LEU A 76 17.03 -0.94 8.42
N LEU A 77 17.18 -0.53 7.16
CA LEU A 77 18.13 0.53 6.77
C LEU A 77 17.80 1.89 7.38
N ILE A 78 16.51 2.19 7.60
CA ILE A 78 16.07 3.45 8.22
C ILE A 78 16.21 3.40 9.75
N SER A 79 16.04 2.21 10.35
CA SER A 79 16.15 2.02 11.79
C SER A 79 17.58 1.80 12.30
N ALA A 80 18.51 1.39 11.44
CA ALA A 80 19.92 1.16 11.74
C ALA A 80 20.72 2.47 11.71
#